data_AF-A0A6N7D3D2-F1
#
_entry.id   AF-A0A6N7D3D2-F1
#
_cell.length_a   1.000
_cell.length_b   1.000
_cell.length_c   1.000
_cell.angle_alpha   90.00
_cell.angle_beta   90.00
_cell.angle_gamma   90.00
#
_symmetry.space_group_name_H-M   'P 1'
#
loop_
_entity.id
_entity.type
_entity.pdbx_description
1 polymer ?
#
loop_
_entity_poly.entity_id
_entity_poly.type
_entity_poly.pdbx_seq_one_letter_code
_entity_poly.pdbx_strand_id
1 'polypeptide(L)'
;MVAWDFDHLGLIEAEPSQPDADPEVAAIEAGAQDFEPPSEDGTTFFLTDPTDLDLVSRALPAQGFTVLSAKLGYQAKNPVDPASLSAEALAEVESFLAAIDAHDDVQAMFVGLGG
;
A
#
# COMPACT_ATOMS: atom_id res chain seq x y z
N MET A 1 -0.35 1.20 22.82
CA MET A 1 -0.05 0.35 21.65
C MET A 1 -0.59 1.11 20.44
N VAL A 2 0.26 1.58 19.53
CA VAL A 2 -0.08 2.47 18.40
C VAL A 2 -0.91 1.75 17.31
N ALA A 3 -1.20 0.45 17.50
CA ALA A 3 -1.97 -0.37 16.56
C ALA A 3 -3.38 0.16 16.22
N TRP A 4 -3.94 1.11 16.98
CA TRP A 4 -5.22 1.74 16.65
C TRP A 4 -5.12 2.80 15.55
N ASP A 5 -3.92 3.36 15.32
CA ASP A 5 -3.64 4.34 14.26
C ASP A 5 -3.42 3.69 12.88
N PHE A 6 -3.39 2.35 12.81
CA PHE A 6 -3.18 1.60 11.57
C PHE A 6 -4.37 0.70 11.28
N ASP A 7 -4.80 0.65 10.02
CA ASP A 7 -5.75 -0.34 9.53
C ASP A 7 -5.01 -1.59 9.05
N HIS A 8 -5.43 -2.75 9.56
CA HIS A 8 -4.95 -4.03 9.08
C HIS A 8 -5.78 -4.42 7.85
N LEU A 9 -5.13 -4.45 6.69
CA LEU A 9 -5.78 -4.57 5.38
C LEU A 9 -5.07 -5.61 4.54
N GLY A 10 -5.75 -6.10 3.51
CA GLY A 10 -5.08 -6.75 2.38
C GLY A 10 -4.61 -5.68 1.38
N LEU A 11 -3.33 -5.73 1.02
CA LEU A 11 -2.68 -4.88 0.03
C LEU A 11 -2.39 -5.70 -1.22
N ILE A 12 -2.94 -5.30 -2.36
CA ILE A 12 -2.69 -5.94 -3.65
C ILE A 12 -2.02 -4.93 -4.58
N GLU A 13 -0.81 -5.25 -4.99
CA GLU A 13 -0.06 -4.47 -5.97
C GLU A 13 -0.34 -5.05 -7.36
N ALA A 14 -0.81 -4.21 -8.28
CA ALA A 14 -1.10 -4.65 -9.64
C ALA A 14 -0.76 -3.59 -10.68
N GLU A 15 -0.32 -4.03 -11.86
CA GLU A 15 -0.06 -3.17 -13.01
C GLU A 15 -1.18 -3.31 -14.05
N PRO A 16 -1.52 -2.26 -14.81
CA PRO A 16 -2.49 -2.35 -15.89
C PRO A 16 -1.96 -3.25 -17.02
N SER A 17 -2.66 -4.33 -17.32
CA SER A 17 -2.38 -5.20 -18.46
C SER A 17 -2.92 -4.63 -19.79
N GLN A 18 -3.77 -3.60 -19.72
CA GLN A 18 -4.39 -2.93 -20.86
C GLN A 18 -4.30 -1.40 -20.69
N PRO A 19 -4.13 -0.63 -21.78
CA PRO A 19 -3.97 0.82 -21.71
C PRO A 19 -5.21 1.57 -21.20
N ASP A 20 -6.39 0.96 -21.31
CA ASP A 20 -7.66 1.51 -20.88
C ASP A 20 -8.14 0.90 -19.54
N ALA A 21 -7.26 0.19 -18.81
CA ALA A 21 -7.59 -0.38 -17.52
C ALA A 21 -7.80 0.75 -16.50
N ASP A 22 -9.01 0.84 -15.96
CA ASP A 22 -9.40 1.87 -15.00
C ASP A 22 -9.31 1.30 -13.57
N PRO A 23 -8.40 1.82 -12.72
CA PRO A 23 -8.23 1.31 -11.36
C PRO A 23 -9.45 1.57 -10.47
N GLU A 24 -10.22 2.64 -10.69
CA GLU A 24 -11.42 2.93 -9.91
C GLU A 24 -12.51 1.88 -10.22
N VAL A 25 -12.75 1.63 -11.51
CA VAL A 25 -13.70 0.59 -11.95
C VAL A 25 -13.25 -0.78 -11.50
N ALA A 26 -11.95 -1.10 -11.64
CA ALA A 26 -11.39 -2.37 -11.21
C ALA A 26 -11.55 -2.58 -9.70
N ALA A 27 -11.35 -1.56 -8.88
CA ALA A 27 -11.54 -1.64 -7.43
C ALA A 27 -13.00 -2.00 -7.08
N ILE A 28 -13.96 -1.29 -7.68
CA ILE A 28 -15.40 -1.52 -7.45
C ILE A 28 -15.80 -2.94 -7.90
N GLU A 29 -15.42 -3.35 -9.11
CA GLU A 29 -15.84 -4.62 -9.69
C GLU A 29 -15.11 -5.82 -9.09
N ALA A 30 -13.86 -5.65 -8.61
CA ALA A 30 -13.11 -6.68 -7.90
C ALA A 30 -13.53 -6.82 -6.43
N GLY A 31 -14.23 -5.83 -5.86
CA GLY A 31 -14.63 -5.81 -4.46
C GLY A 31 -13.54 -5.29 -3.51
N ALA A 32 -12.62 -4.48 -4.02
CA ALA A 32 -11.69 -3.73 -3.18
C ALA A 32 -12.43 -2.64 -2.39
N GLN A 33 -11.94 -2.35 -1.19
CA GLN A 33 -12.49 -1.29 -0.33
C GLN A 33 -12.03 0.10 -0.81
N ASP A 34 -10.81 0.19 -1.33
CA ASP A 34 -10.23 1.43 -1.82
C ASP A 34 -9.03 1.13 -2.74
N PHE A 35 -8.44 2.17 -3.35
CA PHE A 35 -7.22 2.07 -4.14
C PHE A 35 -6.37 3.33 -4.00
N GLU A 36 -5.04 3.17 -4.12
CA GLU A 36 -4.13 4.30 -4.22
C GLU A 36 -3.93 4.69 -5.70
N PRO A 37 -3.77 5.98 -6.02
CA PRO A 37 -3.51 6.41 -7.38
C PRO A 37 -2.24 5.73 -7.95
N PRO A 38 -2.17 5.50 -9.27
CA PRO A 38 -1.03 4.84 -9.88
C PRO A 38 0.28 5.57 -9.55
N SER A 39 1.28 4.79 -9.12
CA SER A 39 2.65 5.27 -8.90
C SER A 39 3.31 5.68 -10.23
N GLU A 40 4.47 6.33 -10.18
CA GLU A 40 5.23 6.72 -11.38
C GLU A 40 5.56 5.53 -12.30
N ASP A 41 5.71 4.33 -11.73
CA ASP A 41 5.92 3.07 -12.46
C ASP A 41 4.64 2.48 -13.08
N GLY A 42 3.48 3.12 -12.87
CA GLY A 42 2.18 2.69 -13.39
C GLY A 42 1.46 1.64 -12.55
N THR A 43 2.03 1.23 -11.43
CA THR A 43 1.45 0.26 -10.50
C THR A 43 0.40 0.91 -9.60
N THR A 44 -0.68 0.18 -9.31
CA THR A 44 -1.77 0.59 -8.43
C THR A 44 -1.84 -0.34 -7.22
N PHE A 45 -2.02 0.22 -6.03
CA PHE A 45 -2.33 -0.56 -4.83
C PHE A 45 -3.85 -0.60 -4.61
N PHE A 46 -4.40 -1.81 -4.57
CA PHE A 46 -5.79 -2.07 -4.19
C PHE A 46 -5.85 -2.51 -2.73
N LEU A 47 -6.71 -1.85 -1.96
CA LEU A 47 -6.90 -2.03 -0.53
C LEU A 47 -8.15 -2.86 -0.29
N THR A 48 -8.05 -3.87 0.58
CA THR A 48 -9.10 -4.86 0.80
C THR A 48 -9.26 -5.15 2.29
N ASP A 49 -10.41 -5.68 2.69
CA ASP A 49 -10.52 -6.33 3.98
C ASP A 49 -9.56 -7.54 4.02
N PRO A 50 -8.92 -7.84 5.17
CA PRO A 50 -7.98 -8.97 5.28
C PRO A 50 -8.55 -10.32 4.81
N THR A 51 -9.87 -10.50 4.92
CA THR A 51 -10.56 -11.73 4.51
C THR A 51 -10.82 -11.81 3.01
N ASP A 52 -10.81 -10.67 2.31
CA ASP A 52 -11.19 -10.57 0.91
C ASP A 52 -9.97 -10.53 -0.03
N LEU A 53 -8.75 -10.52 0.53
CA LEU A 53 -7.49 -10.47 -0.21
C LEU A 53 -7.41 -11.49 -1.38
N ASP A 54 -7.74 -12.77 -1.13
CA ASP A 54 -7.73 -13.80 -2.19
C ASP A 54 -8.80 -13.55 -3.25
N LEU A 55 -10.00 -13.15 -2.84
CA LEU A 55 -11.13 -12.92 -3.74
C LEU A 55 -10.79 -11.79 -4.72
N VAL A 56 -10.38 -10.64 -4.19
CA VAL A 56 -10.07 -9.43 -4.97
C VAL A 56 -8.87 -9.69 -5.87
N SER A 57 -7.81 -10.32 -5.36
CA SER A 57 -6.60 -10.65 -6.14
C SER A 57 -6.92 -11.49 -7.37
N ARG A 58 -7.90 -12.40 -7.27
CA ARG A 58 -8.30 -13.26 -8.37
C ARG A 58 -9.29 -12.60 -9.33
N ALA A 59 -9.96 -11.52 -8.91
CA ALA A 59 -10.90 -10.77 -9.72
C ALA A 59 -10.22 -9.69 -10.59
N LEU A 60 -9.14 -9.07 -10.11
CA LEU A 60 -8.40 -8.00 -10.81
C LEU A 60 -7.93 -8.36 -12.24
N PRO A 61 -7.48 -9.59 -12.55
CA PRO A 61 -7.16 -9.98 -13.93
C PRO A 61 -8.31 -9.86 -14.92
N ALA A 62 -9.57 -10.05 -14.47
CA ALA A 62 -10.73 -9.85 -15.33
C ALA A 62 -11.00 -8.37 -15.63
N GLN A 63 -10.47 -7.47 -14.80
CA GLN A 63 -10.55 -6.01 -14.95
C GLN A 63 -9.34 -5.41 -15.70
N GLY A 64 -8.48 -6.26 -16.27
CA GLY A 64 -7.33 -5.82 -17.05
C GLY A 64 -6.11 -5.43 -16.21
N PHE A 65 -5.96 -6.01 -15.02
CA PHE A 65 -4.80 -5.81 -14.15
C PHE A 65 -4.00 -7.12 -13.94
N THR A 66 -2.67 -7.03 -13.98
CA THR A 66 -1.79 -8.12 -13.60
C THR A 66 -1.40 -7.94 -12.13
N VAL A 67 -1.78 -8.89 -11.28
CA VAL A 67 -1.36 -8.87 -9.86
C VAL A 67 0.12 -9.23 -9.75
N LEU A 68 0.89 -8.32 -9.15
CA LEU A 68 2.31 -8.46 -8.85
C LEU A 68 2.52 -9.05 -7.45
N SER A 69 1.78 -8.54 -6.47
CA SER A 69 1.87 -9.01 -5.09
C SER A 69 0.52 -8.88 -4.37
N ALA A 70 0.27 -9.76 -3.40
CA ALA A 70 -0.92 -9.72 -2.55
C ALA A 70 -0.51 -10.15 -1.13
N LYS A 71 -0.66 -9.25 -0.15
CA LYS A 71 -0.20 -9.49 1.23
C LYS A 71 -1.09 -8.80 2.25
N LEU A 72 -1.11 -9.31 3.46
CA LEU A 72 -1.65 -8.58 4.60
C LEU A 72 -0.64 -7.52 5.06
N GLY A 73 -1.12 -6.33 5.35
CA GLY A 73 -0.29 -5.20 5.75
C GLY A 73 -1.03 -4.22 6.65
N TYR A 74 -0.34 -3.14 7.01
CA TYR A 74 -0.88 -2.06 7.82
C TYR A 74 -0.73 -0.74 7.08
N GLN A 75 -1.82 0.03 6.98
CA GLN A 75 -1.81 1.38 6.43
C GLN A 75 -2.13 2.38 7.54
N ALA A 76 -1.41 3.51 7.58
CA ALA A 76 -1.64 4.55 8.57
C ALA A 76 -2.93 5.32 8.26
N LYS A 77 -3.80 5.49 9.26
CA LYS A 77 -5.08 6.22 9.12
C LYS A 77 -4.89 7.72 8.88
N ASN A 78 -3.86 8.28 9.51
CA ASN A 78 -3.53 9.70 9.43
C ASN A 78 -2.03 9.81 9.18
N PRO A 79 -1.57 9.58 7.94
CA PRO A 79 -0.16 9.65 7.65
C PRO A 79 0.36 11.08 7.81
N VAL A 80 1.58 11.20 8.32
CA VAL A 80 2.30 12.47 8.45
C VAL A 80 2.97 12.75 7.11
N ASP A 81 2.62 13.89 6.51
CA ASP A 81 3.27 14.37 5.29
C ASP A 81 4.74 14.68 5.57
N PRO A 82 5.71 14.04 4.89
CA PRO A 82 7.13 14.30 5.11
C PRO A 82 7.52 15.76 4.79
N ALA A 83 6.79 16.45 3.91
CA ALA A 83 7.02 17.86 3.62
C ALA A 83 6.65 18.79 4.79
N SER A 84 5.88 18.29 5.78
CA SER A 84 5.59 19.01 7.02
C SER A 84 6.74 19.00 8.03
N LEU A 85 7.76 18.16 7.81
CA LEU A 85 8.95 18.06 8.66
C LEU A 85 10.04 19.03 8.20
N SER A 86 10.88 19.47 9.14
CA SER A 86 12.13 20.14 8.77
C SER A 86 13.07 19.13 8.10
N ALA A 87 13.97 19.62 7.25
CA ALA A 87 14.96 18.76 6.59
C ALA A 87 15.83 17.98 7.59
N GLU A 88 16.15 18.57 8.75
CA GLU A 88 16.88 17.90 9.83
C GLU A 88 16.06 16.78 10.47
N ALA A 89 14.77 17.00 10.73
CA ALA A 89 13.90 15.98 11.30
C ALA A 89 13.64 14.83 10.31
N LEU A 90 13.45 15.13 9.03
CA LEU A 90 13.30 14.12 7.99
C LEU A 90 14.55 13.24 7.86
N ALA A 91 15.74 13.86 7.81
CA ALA A 91 17.01 13.14 7.74
C ALA A 91 17.27 12.26 8.98
N GLU A 92 16.86 12.70 10.16
CA GLU A 92 16.93 11.89 11.39
C GLU A 92 16.01 10.66 11.28
N VAL A 93 14.78 10.84 10.80
CA VAL A 93 13.83 9.74 10.61
C VAL A 93 14.33 8.75 9.56
N GLU A 94 14.80 9.22 8.40
CA GLU A 94 15.36 8.36 7.35
C GLU A 94 16.55 7.53 7.86
N SER A 95 17.47 8.16 8.60
CA SER A 95 18.63 7.49 9.21
C SER A 95 18.21 6.41 10.21
N PHE A 96 17.20 6.71 11.04
CA PHE A 96 16.63 5.75 11.98
C PHE A 96 15.97 4.56 11.26
N LEU A 97 15.13 4.83 10.26
CA LEU A 97 14.43 3.78 9.50
C LEU A 97 15.41 2.85 8.77
N ALA A 98 16.46 3.41 8.17
CA ALA A 98 17.51 2.63 7.52
C ALA A 98 18.26 1.71 8.51
N ALA A 99 18.50 2.16 9.75
CA ALA A 99 19.14 1.35 10.78
C ALA A 99 18.25 0.19 11.26
N ILE A 100 16.94 0.40 11.33
CA ILE A 100 15.97 -0.63 11.70
C ILE A 100 15.78 -1.65 10.56
N ASP A 101 15.66 -1.19 9.31
CA ASP A 101 15.51 -2.07 8.14
C ASP A 101 16.73 -3.00 7.94
N ALA A 102 17.92 -2.53 8.31
CA ALA A 102 19.14 -3.33 8.26
C ALA A 102 19.25 -4.39 9.38
N HIS A 103 18.32 -4.43 10.34
CA HIS A 103 18.34 -5.39 11.44
C HIS A 103 17.72 -6.72 11.00
N ASP A 104 18.45 -7.81 11.17
CA ASP A 104 18.11 -9.16 10.70
C ASP A 104 16.80 -9.74 11.30
N ASP A 105 16.49 -9.39 12.54
CA ASP A 105 15.22 -9.77 13.18
C ASP A 105 13.98 -8.99 12.67
N VAL A 106 14.14 -7.92 11.89
CA VAL A 106 13.00 -7.14 11.36
C VAL A 106 12.37 -7.86 10.17
N GLN A 107 11.10 -8.22 10.30
CA GLN A 107 10.35 -8.95 9.26
C GLN A 107 9.49 -8.03 8.38
N ALA A 108 8.98 -6.94 8.94
CA ALA A 108 8.21 -5.92 8.24
C ALA A 108 8.23 -4.62 9.03
N MET A 109 8.39 -3.50 8.33
CA MET A 109 8.33 -2.15 8.90
C MET A 109 7.11 -1.42 8.35
N PHE A 110 6.32 -0.82 9.25
CA PHE A 110 5.14 -0.03 8.89
C PHE A 110 5.32 1.37 9.48
N VAL A 111 5.38 2.37 8.61
CA VAL A 111 5.63 3.77 8.98
C VAL A 111 4.36 4.58 8.79
N GLY A 112 4.16 5.54 9.69
CA GLY A 112 3.09 6.53 9.58
C GLY A 112 3.46 7.73 8.71
N LEU A 113 4.57 7.66 7.97
CA LEU A 113 4.94 8.68 6.98
C LEU A 113 4.28 8.32 5.65
N GLY A 114 3.57 9.26 5.05
CA GLY A 114 2.89 9.06 3.78
C GLY A 114 2.28 10.37 3.31
N GLY A 115 2.39 10.61 2.00
CA GLY A 115 1.97 11.85 1.34
C GLY A 115 2.28 11.75 -0.15
#